data_AF-A0A6P5LBC6-F1
#
_entry.id   AF-A0A6P5LBC6-F1
#
_cell.length_a   1.000
_cell.length_b   1.000
_cell.length_c   1.000
_cell.angle_alpha   90.00
_cell.angle_beta   90.00
_cell.angle_gamma   90.00
#
_symmetry.space_group_name_H-M   'P 1'
#
loop_
_entity.id
_entity.type
_entity.pdbx_description
1 polymer ?
#
loop_
_entity_poly.entity_id
_entity_poly.type
_entity_poly.pdbx_seq_one_letter_code
_entity_poly.pdbx_strand_id
1 'polypeptide(L)'
;MASRPPGRPAWPGADLGPPAEGWAARLGAGLEPPALLLLQLLQSGPGGVLGALRALQRLRAGGSERPFCWGPFLEALSREEPVLEGLDRRLELKPLLLQLPQLCQRNLLSLLLAVRTELPKSGLLLLLQAAKRDPTQDGWLWALGELLQRELTTDEVIKEASPLTQGCRERLQSLCGHVGRGLRPGYPLDLRETEDVGTQCPGKCRKEPKAEPEGSEREALPNRLRSLEGKGEKEEEWQWQQQQLQESTTDEREPPMYGGQAFPQRTEGSPDQPILEAASSRANDGLQEKPAEVLELPRALKDQVPRMLELLENEWEGLEGTPPLELQFLHECSPSQLENLCAQLRLSRLSDTALLQFCNRLLALSPDLSCSNATVLVRTLFLEQVLSLTTSASRLLRAAVTAFGARYPRPVCRGLVIPALQATGSGPTQTELLCCLLEGDAIDFDLLVLVLKQILELPWREETFTVMQSLLGRQVGLSPENFSVLVQKLSREGLAAADSVGYAKLLLTVVTKCQDQITEAHKVCLASAIELNATFLRKPLQAALRRLTS
;
A
#
# COMPACT_ATOMS: atom_id res chain seq x y z
N MET A 1 10.36 41.56 -40.39
CA MET A 1 10.67 41.15 -39.01
C MET A 1 9.35 41.04 -38.27
N ALA A 2 8.79 39.83 -38.16
CA ALA A 2 7.54 39.57 -37.46
C ALA A 2 7.85 38.81 -36.17
N SER A 3 7.49 39.42 -35.04
CA SER A 3 7.76 38.93 -33.69
C SER A 3 6.95 37.67 -33.37
N ARG A 4 7.62 36.63 -32.88
CA ARG A 4 7.00 35.41 -32.32
C ARG A 4 6.21 35.74 -31.04
N PRO A 5 5.10 35.04 -30.74
CA PRO A 5 4.39 35.19 -29.47
C PRO A 5 5.20 34.55 -28.32
N PRO A 6 5.03 35.01 -27.07
CA PRO A 6 5.76 34.48 -25.91
C PRO A 6 5.27 33.07 -25.55
N GLY A 7 6.21 32.23 -25.13
CA GLY A 7 6.00 30.82 -24.85
C GLY A 7 5.00 30.55 -23.72
N ARG A 8 4.20 29.49 -23.88
CA ARG A 8 3.34 28.94 -22.83
C ARG A 8 4.20 28.38 -21.69
N PRO A 9 3.82 28.55 -20.41
CA PRO A 9 4.55 27.97 -19.29
C PRO A 9 4.43 26.44 -19.33
N ALA A 10 5.57 25.76 -19.27
CA ALA A 10 5.67 24.32 -19.21
C ALA A 10 5.42 23.84 -17.77
N TRP A 11 4.53 22.86 -17.63
CA TRP A 11 4.26 22.15 -16.39
C TRP A 11 5.21 20.95 -16.24
N PRO A 12 5.57 20.52 -15.02
CA PRO A 12 6.43 19.36 -14.81
C PRO A 12 5.70 18.09 -15.30
N GLY A 13 6.36 17.34 -16.19
CA GLY A 13 5.81 16.14 -16.81
C GLY A 13 5.49 15.05 -15.79
N ALA A 14 4.22 14.69 -15.72
CA ALA A 14 3.81 13.33 -15.41
C ALA A 14 3.46 12.69 -16.76
N ASP A 15 4.04 11.53 -17.05
CA ASP A 15 3.73 10.76 -18.26
C ASP A 15 2.21 10.57 -18.38
N LEU A 16 1.66 11.14 -19.44
CA LEU A 16 0.24 11.11 -19.74
C LEU A 16 -0.10 9.72 -20.31
N GLY A 17 -0.63 8.84 -19.45
CA GLY A 17 -1.39 7.68 -19.92
C GLY A 17 -2.61 8.12 -20.75
N PRO A 18 -3.12 7.25 -21.64
CA PRO A 18 -4.27 7.59 -22.47
C PRO A 18 -5.48 7.93 -21.58
N PRO A 19 -6.27 8.96 -21.92
CA PRO A 19 -7.43 9.33 -21.12
C PRO A 19 -8.47 8.19 -21.17
N ALA A 20 -8.75 7.61 -20.00
CA ALA A 20 -9.87 6.71 -19.82
C ALA A 20 -11.20 7.49 -19.90
N GLU A 21 -12.20 6.86 -20.53
CA GLU A 21 -13.63 7.18 -20.52
C GLU A 21 -14.11 8.40 -21.35
N GLY A 22 -15.27 8.23 -22.00
CA GLY A 22 -15.87 9.18 -22.94
C GLY A 22 -16.24 10.56 -22.38
N TRP A 23 -16.15 10.79 -21.06
CA TRP A 23 -16.31 12.12 -20.48
C TRP A 23 -15.04 12.98 -20.67
N ALA A 24 -13.83 12.40 -20.62
CA ALA A 24 -12.59 13.15 -20.82
C ALA A 24 -12.46 13.69 -22.25
N ALA A 25 -12.95 12.94 -23.24
CA ALA A 25 -13.04 13.39 -24.64
C ALA A 25 -14.05 14.54 -24.82
N ARG A 26 -15.17 14.52 -24.09
CA ARG A 26 -16.17 15.61 -24.07
C ARG A 26 -15.65 16.87 -23.36
N LEU A 27 -14.89 16.69 -22.28
CA LEU A 27 -14.22 17.76 -21.54
C LEU A 27 -13.10 18.44 -22.33
N GLY A 28 -12.37 17.66 -23.14
CA GLY A 28 -11.18 18.11 -23.87
C GLY A 28 -11.42 19.25 -24.87
N ALA A 29 -12.67 19.49 -25.27
CA ALA A 29 -13.04 20.58 -26.18
C ALA A 29 -13.36 21.91 -25.47
N GLY A 30 -13.62 21.91 -24.16
CA GLY A 30 -14.14 23.07 -23.43
C GLY A 30 -13.31 23.54 -22.22
N LEU A 31 -12.38 22.71 -21.73
CA LEU A 31 -11.55 23.02 -20.55
C LEU A 31 -10.07 23.20 -20.90
N GLU A 32 -9.44 24.18 -20.27
CA GLU A 32 -7.99 24.40 -20.38
C GLU A 32 -7.20 23.21 -19.79
N PRO A 33 -5.99 22.92 -20.29
CA PRO A 33 -5.18 21.78 -19.82
C PRO A 33 -4.99 21.70 -18.29
N PRO A 34 -4.78 22.81 -17.55
CA PRO A 34 -4.70 22.77 -16.09
C PRO A 34 -6.00 22.30 -15.42
N ALA A 35 -7.16 22.62 -15.99
CA ALA A 35 -8.46 22.19 -15.46
C ALA A 35 -8.68 20.69 -15.68
N LEU A 36 -8.25 20.16 -16.83
CA LEU A 36 -8.28 18.71 -17.10
C LEU A 36 -7.37 17.94 -16.12
N LEU A 37 -6.16 18.43 -15.90
CA LEU A 37 -5.23 17.84 -14.93
C LEU A 37 -5.80 17.88 -13.51
N LEU A 38 -6.45 18.98 -13.13
CA LEU A 38 -7.11 19.09 -11.83
C LEU A 38 -8.21 18.03 -11.66
N LEU A 39 -9.06 17.84 -12.68
CA LEU A 39 -10.12 16.82 -12.65
C LEU A 39 -9.54 15.40 -12.62
N GLN A 40 -8.45 15.13 -13.34
CA GLN A 40 -7.75 13.84 -13.27
C GLN A 40 -7.20 13.55 -11.87
N LEU A 41 -6.58 14.56 -11.22
CA LEU A 41 -6.10 14.43 -9.85
C LEU A 41 -7.26 14.19 -8.88
N LEU A 42 -8.39 14.87 -9.07
CA LEU A 42 -9.59 14.66 -8.24
C LEU A 42 -10.20 13.27 -8.45
N GLN A 43 -9.99 12.63 -9.60
CA GLN A 43 -10.44 11.26 -9.88
C GLN A 43 -9.49 10.19 -9.31
N SER A 44 -8.25 10.54 -8.92
CA SER A 44 -7.19 9.59 -8.54
C SER A 44 -7.41 8.81 -7.22
N GLY A 45 -8.59 8.93 -6.59
CA GLY A 45 -8.95 8.22 -5.36
C GLY A 45 -9.32 9.17 -4.20
N PRO A 46 -9.48 8.63 -2.97
CA PRO A 46 -9.84 9.43 -1.79
C PRO A 46 -8.81 10.50 -1.42
N GLY A 47 -7.53 10.30 -1.78
CA GLY A 47 -6.45 11.29 -1.59
C GLY A 47 -6.39 12.36 -2.67
N GLY A 48 -7.28 12.32 -3.68
CA GLY A 48 -7.24 13.21 -4.85
C GLY A 48 -7.31 14.70 -4.49
N VAL A 49 -8.03 15.06 -3.42
CA VAL A 49 -8.10 16.44 -2.91
C VAL A 49 -6.73 16.95 -2.48
N LEU A 50 -5.94 16.16 -1.76
CA LEU A 50 -4.60 16.54 -1.33
C LEU A 50 -3.64 16.66 -2.52
N GLY A 51 -3.76 15.74 -3.49
CA GLY A 51 -3.01 15.81 -4.75
C GLY A 51 -3.31 17.11 -5.52
N ALA A 52 -4.60 17.43 -5.67
CA ALA A 52 -5.06 18.66 -6.31
C ALA A 52 -4.60 19.93 -5.57
N LEU A 53 -4.70 19.95 -4.23
CA LEU A 53 -4.20 21.05 -3.41
C LEU A 53 -2.69 21.25 -3.59
N ARG A 54 -1.89 20.18 -3.56
CA ARG A 54 -0.44 20.27 -3.80
C ARG A 54 -0.13 20.79 -5.20
N ALA A 55 -0.88 20.39 -6.23
CA ALA A 55 -0.71 20.89 -7.58
C ALA A 55 -1.00 22.40 -7.68
N LEU A 56 -2.08 22.86 -7.04
CA LEU A 56 -2.42 24.29 -6.95
C LEU A 56 -1.39 25.09 -6.12
N GLN A 57 -0.84 24.51 -5.07
CA GLN A 57 0.23 25.14 -4.27
C GLN A 57 1.53 25.25 -5.07
N ARG A 58 1.90 24.21 -5.84
CA ARG A 58 3.09 24.24 -6.70
C ARG A 58 2.97 25.28 -7.81
N LEU A 59 1.78 25.45 -8.37
CA LEU A 59 1.50 26.54 -9.31
C LEU A 59 1.80 27.92 -8.71
N ARG A 60 1.43 28.13 -7.45
CA ARG A 60 1.68 29.38 -6.74
C ARG A 60 3.17 29.56 -6.44
N ALA A 61 3.85 28.49 -6.00
CA ALA A 61 5.26 28.52 -5.64
C ALA A 61 6.19 28.66 -6.85
N GLY A 62 5.78 28.16 -8.02
CA GLY A 62 6.56 28.18 -9.26
C GLY A 62 6.65 29.52 -9.98
N GLY A 63 6.15 30.62 -9.39
CA GLY A 63 6.25 31.96 -9.96
C GLY A 63 5.50 32.15 -11.28
N SER A 64 4.53 31.29 -11.61
CA SER A 64 3.72 31.49 -12.81
C SER A 64 2.90 32.78 -12.67
N GLU A 65 2.98 33.67 -13.66
CA GLU A 65 2.32 35.00 -13.62
C GLU A 65 0.78 34.96 -13.51
N ARG A 66 0.15 33.78 -13.58
CA ARG A 66 -1.31 33.65 -13.52
C ARG A 66 -1.74 32.53 -12.57
N PRO A 67 -2.50 32.83 -11.51
CA PRO A 67 -3.11 31.82 -10.66
C PRO A 67 -4.12 30.97 -11.46
N PHE A 68 -4.51 29.82 -10.92
CA PHE A 68 -5.53 28.98 -11.53
C PHE A 68 -6.84 29.77 -11.74
N CYS A 69 -7.34 29.78 -12.97
CA CYS A 69 -8.52 30.56 -13.36
C CYS A 69 -9.82 29.87 -12.92
N TRP A 70 -10.22 30.07 -11.67
CA TRP A 70 -11.43 29.45 -11.10
C TRP A 70 -12.73 29.85 -11.82
N GLY A 71 -12.86 31.10 -12.31
CA GLY A 71 -14.09 31.57 -12.96
C GLY A 71 -14.50 30.74 -14.17
N PRO A 72 -13.69 30.71 -15.25
CA PRO A 72 -13.97 29.90 -16.43
C PRO A 72 -14.15 28.41 -16.12
N PHE A 73 -13.42 27.89 -15.12
CA PHE A 73 -13.54 26.50 -14.70
C PHE A 73 -14.91 26.20 -14.08
N LEU A 74 -15.36 27.00 -13.11
CA LEU A 74 -16.66 26.82 -12.46
C LEU A 74 -17.81 27.05 -13.44
N GLU A 75 -17.68 28.03 -14.33
CA GLU A 75 -18.65 28.27 -15.41
C GLU A 75 -18.75 27.08 -16.33
N ALA A 76 -17.63 26.54 -16.80
CA ALA A 76 -17.60 25.38 -17.69
C ALA A 76 -18.25 24.15 -17.05
N LEU A 77 -17.99 23.89 -15.76
CA LEU A 77 -18.65 22.80 -15.02
C LEU A 77 -20.15 23.00 -14.85
N SER A 78 -20.61 24.24 -14.85
CA SER A 78 -22.03 24.58 -14.73
C SER A 78 -22.77 24.58 -16.06
N ARG A 79 -22.06 24.48 -17.20
CA ARG A 79 -22.66 24.46 -18.53
C ARG A 79 -23.46 23.19 -18.76
N GLU A 80 -24.64 23.37 -19.32
CA GLU A 80 -25.51 22.30 -19.75
C GLU A 80 -24.99 21.67 -21.04
N GLU A 81 -24.80 20.35 -20.99
CA GLU A 81 -24.34 19.54 -22.10
C GLU A 81 -25.44 18.51 -22.44
N PRO A 82 -25.69 18.24 -23.72
CA PRO A 82 -26.67 17.25 -24.14
C PRO A 82 -26.20 15.83 -23.81
N VAL A 83 -27.00 15.09 -23.04
CA VAL A 83 -26.77 13.71 -22.63
C VAL A 83 -27.97 12.86 -23.04
N LEU A 84 -27.70 11.62 -23.46
CA LEU A 84 -28.76 10.63 -23.72
C LEU A 84 -29.01 9.84 -22.44
N GLU A 85 -30.22 9.93 -21.89
CA GLU A 85 -30.62 9.24 -20.66
C GLU A 85 -31.70 8.19 -20.86
N GLY A 86 -31.63 7.15 -20.03
CA GLY A 86 -32.58 6.03 -20.01
C GLY A 86 -32.44 5.06 -21.19
N LEU A 87 -33.18 3.95 -21.11
CA LEU A 87 -33.25 2.94 -22.18
C LEU A 87 -33.84 3.51 -23.48
N ASP A 88 -34.68 4.54 -23.36
CA ASP A 88 -35.34 5.24 -24.47
C ASP A 88 -34.41 6.25 -25.18
N ARG A 89 -33.18 6.47 -24.70
CA ARG A 89 -32.21 7.45 -25.23
C ARG A 89 -32.81 8.85 -25.40
N ARG A 90 -33.48 9.37 -24.38
CA ARG A 90 -34.02 10.74 -24.41
C ARG A 90 -32.88 11.74 -24.25
N LEU A 91 -32.89 12.78 -25.08
CA LEU A 91 -31.90 13.85 -25.00
C LEU A 91 -32.28 14.80 -23.87
N GLU A 92 -31.43 14.87 -22.85
CA GLU A 92 -31.57 15.79 -21.71
C GLU A 92 -30.35 16.69 -21.59
N LEU A 93 -30.56 17.91 -21.11
CA LEU A 93 -29.49 18.85 -20.85
C LEU A 93 -29.05 18.72 -19.39
N LYS A 94 -27.81 18.27 -19.17
CA LYS A 94 -27.25 18.12 -17.82
C LYS A 94 -25.98 18.94 -17.65
N PRO A 95 -25.82 19.65 -16.51
CA PRO A 95 -24.57 20.30 -16.18
C PRO A 95 -23.40 19.32 -16.22
N LEU A 96 -22.27 19.78 -16.76
CA LEU A 96 -21.07 18.97 -16.88
C LEU A 96 -20.59 18.40 -15.53
N LEU A 97 -20.78 19.16 -14.44
CA LEU A 97 -20.55 18.71 -13.07
C LEU A 97 -21.22 17.36 -12.77
N LEU A 98 -22.48 17.18 -13.18
CA LEU A 98 -23.26 15.97 -12.88
C LEU A 98 -22.83 14.77 -13.73
N GLN A 99 -22.07 15.00 -14.80
CA GLN A 99 -21.50 13.94 -15.64
C GLN A 99 -20.15 13.44 -15.12
N LEU A 100 -19.54 14.14 -14.17
CA LEU A 100 -18.31 13.68 -13.54
C LEU A 100 -18.60 12.46 -12.66
N PRO A 101 -17.66 11.51 -12.50
CA PRO A 101 -17.83 10.42 -11.55
C PRO A 101 -18.08 10.96 -10.12
N GLN A 102 -18.93 10.28 -9.34
CA GLN A 102 -19.33 10.75 -8.01
C GLN A 102 -18.14 11.06 -7.08
N LEU A 103 -17.07 10.26 -7.16
CA LEU A 103 -15.86 10.49 -6.38
C LEU A 103 -15.19 11.82 -6.75
N CYS A 104 -15.08 12.13 -8.05
CA CYS A 104 -14.54 13.41 -8.51
C CYS A 104 -15.44 14.57 -8.08
N GLN A 105 -16.77 14.45 -8.13
CA GLN A 105 -17.68 15.47 -7.61
C GLN A 105 -17.45 15.74 -6.11
N ARG A 106 -17.35 14.69 -5.28
CA ARG A 106 -17.09 14.82 -3.83
C ARG A 106 -15.74 15.49 -3.55
N ASN A 107 -14.70 15.03 -4.25
CA ASN A 107 -13.36 15.58 -4.12
C ASN A 107 -13.31 17.03 -4.61
N LEU A 108 -14.03 17.36 -5.68
CA LEU A 108 -14.13 18.72 -6.20
C LEU A 108 -14.77 19.66 -5.18
N LEU A 109 -15.94 19.34 -4.63
CA LEU A 109 -16.57 20.19 -3.61
C LEU A 109 -15.69 20.32 -2.36
N SER A 110 -15.01 19.25 -1.96
CA SER A 110 -14.05 19.28 -0.85
C SER A 110 -12.86 20.19 -1.13
N LEU A 111 -12.33 20.15 -2.36
CA LEU A 111 -11.27 21.05 -2.81
C LEU A 111 -11.74 22.50 -2.79
N LEU A 112 -12.93 22.78 -3.34
CA LEU A 112 -13.52 24.12 -3.35
C LEU A 112 -13.68 24.68 -1.94
N LEU A 113 -14.05 23.84 -0.97
CA LEU A 113 -14.13 24.25 0.43
C LEU A 113 -12.75 24.62 0.99
N ALA A 114 -11.71 23.87 0.63
CA ALA A 114 -10.34 24.14 1.07
C ALA A 114 -9.73 25.40 0.43
N VAL A 115 -10.12 25.75 -0.79
CA VAL A 115 -9.65 26.95 -1.52
C VAL A 115 -10.67 28.09 -1.53
N ARG A 116 -11.66 28.06 -0.64
CA ARG A 116 -12.84 28.95 -0.65
C ARG A 116 -12.52 30.45 -0.73
N THR A 117 -11.39 30.86 -0.18
CA THR A 117 -10.94 32.27 -0.19
C THR A 117 -10.54 32.79 -1.57
N GLU A 118 -10.30 31.89 -2.53
CA GLU A 118 -9.84 32.21 -3.89
C GLU A 118 -10.94 32.08 -4.95
N LEU A 119 -12.14 31.63 -4.56
CA LEU A 119 -13.20 31.31 -5.49
C LEU A 119 -14.05 32.55 -5.85
N PRO A 120 -14.39 32.74 -7.14
CA PRO A 120 -15.36 33.75 -7.53
C PRO A 120 -16.75 33.34 -7.07
N LYS A 121 -17.38 34.18 -6.24
CA LYS A 121 -18.70 33.92 -5.64
C LYS A 121 -19.78 33.61 -6.68
N SER A 122 -19.78 34.32 -7.81
CA SER A 122 -20.73 34.12 -8.91
C SER A 122 -20.61 32.72 -9.54
N GLY A 123 -19.38 32.29 -9.83
CA GLY A 123 -19.12 30.96 -10.39
C GLY A 123 -19.47 29.84 -9.40
N LEU A 124 -19.18 30.04 -8.12
CA LEU A 124 -19.52 29.07 -7.08
C LEU A 124 -21.04 28.92 -6.91
N LEU A 125 -21.80 30.02 -6.96
CA LEU A 125 -23.27 29.98 -6.93
C LEU A 125 -23.84 29.19 -8.11
N LEU A 126 -23.34 29.41 -9.33
CA LEU A 126 -23.77 28.66 -10.52
C LEU A 126 -23.50 27.16 -10.36
N LEU A 127 -22.32 26.81 -9.85
CA LEU A 127 -21.95 25.42 -9.63
C LEU A 127 -22.83 24.74 -8.58
N LEU A 128 -23.12 25.42 -7.47
CA LEU A 128 -24.00 24.89 -6.41
C LEU A 128 -25.45 24.74 -6.90
N GLN A 129 -25.94 25.66 -7.72
CA GLN A 129 -27.24 25.53 -8.37
C GLN A 129 -27.29 24.35 -9.34
N ALA A 130 -26.22 24.14 -10.12
CA ALA A 130 -26.09 22.98 -11.00
C ALA A 130 -26.08 21.66 -10.21
N ALA A 131 -25.39 21.61 -9.07
CA ALA A 131 -25.33 20.44 -8.20
C ALA A 131 -26.71 20.06 -7.62
N LYS A 132 -27.56 21.04 -7.30
CA LYS A 132 -28.90 20.83 -6.73
C LYS A 132 -29.94 20.26 -7.72
N ARG A 133 -29.61 20.20 -9.01
CA ARG A 133 -30.51 19.67 -10.05
C ARG A 133 -30.55 18.15 -10.12
N ASP A 134 -29.67 17.46 -9.40
CA ASP A 134 -29.68 16.00 -9.32
C ASP A 134 -30.74 15.51 -8.31
N PRO A 135 -31.81 14.82 -8.75
CA PRO A 135 -32.81 14.26 -7.84
C PRO A 135 -32.28 13.09 -6.99
N THR A 136 -31.12 12.54 -7.34
CA THR A 136 -30.45 11.43 -6.64
C THR A 136 -29.23 11.86 -5.85
N GLN A 137 -29.13 13.16 -5.53
CA GLN A 137 -27.95 13.75 -4.88
C GLN A 137 -27.56 13.01 -3.59
N ASP A 138 -26.31 12.56 -3.55
CA ASP A 138 -25.68 11.92 -2.40
C ASP A 138 -25.62 12.88 -1.18
N GLY A 139 -25.90 12.34 0.01
CA GLY A 139 -25.90 13.11 1.26
C GLY A 139 -24.56 13.82 1.57
N TRP A 140 -23.44 13.27 1.09
CA TRP A 140 -22.13 13.95 1.19
C TRP A 140 -22.02 15.18 0.29
N LEU A 141 -22.47 15.08 -0.96
CA LEU A 141 -22.47 16.21 -1.91
C LEU A 141 -23.40 17.30 -1.41
N TRP A 142 -24.57 16.92 -0.88
CA TRP A 142 -25.50 17.85 -0.26
C TRP A 142 -24.85 18.60 0.91
N ALA A 143 -24.22 17.89 1.86
CA ALA A 143 -23.58 18.50 3.02
C ALA A 143 -22.43 19.45 2.64
N LEU A 144 -21.58 19.06 1.69
CA LEU A 144 -20.50 19.92 1.18
C LEU A 144 -21.05 21.14 0.45
N GLY A 145 -22.11 20.98 -0.34
CA GLY A 145 -22.80 22.07 -1.01
C GLY A 145 -23.38 23.09 -0.03
N GLU A 146 -24.00 22.62 1.06
CA GLU A 146 -24.53 23.50 2.11
C GLU A 146 -23.42 24.23 2.88
N LEU A 147 -22.28 23.58 3.16
CA LEU A 147 -21.11 24.25 3.73
C LEU A 147 -20.60 25.37 2.83
N LEU A 148 -20.45 25.11 1.53
CA LEU A 148 -20.05 26.11 0.55
C LEU A 148 -21.09 27.23 0.38
N GLN A 149 -22.38 26.91 0.46
CA GLN A 149 -23.47 27.90 0.39
C GLN A 149 -23.44 28.86 1.59
N ARG A 150 -23.09 28.36 2.78
CA ARG A 150 -22.97 29.19 4.00
C ARG A 150 -21.85 30.21 3.89
N GLU A 151 -20.75 29.88 3.24
CA GLU A 151 -19.64 30.83 2.96
C GLU A 151 -20.06 31.98 2.03
N LEU A 152 -21.06 31.74 1.18
CA LEU A 152 -21.62 32.75 0.27
C LEU A 152 -22.66 33.65 0.96
N THR A 153 -23.17 33.22 2.12
CA THR A 153 -24.22 33.93 2.87
C THR A 153 -23.58 35.08 3.65
N THR A 154 -24.16 36.28 3.59
CA THR A 154 -23.67 37.46 4.33
C THR A 154 -24.20 37.57 5.75
N ASP A 155 -25.05 36.63 6.18
CA ASP A 155 -25.66 36.61 7.51
C ASP A 155 -24.66 36.02 8.53
N GLU A 156 -24.11 36.89 9.38
CA GLU A 156 -23.14 36.54 10.41
C GLU A 156 -23.73 35.56 11.44
N VAL A 157 -25.05 35.57 11.68
CA VAL A 157 -25.71 34.62 12.61
C VAL A 157 -25.66 33.19 12.08
N ILE A 158 -25.80 33.02 10.75
CA ILE A 158 -25.74 31.71 10.09
C ILE A 158 -24.28 31.24 9.92
N LYS A 159 -23.32 32.17 9.82
CA LYS A 159 -21.89 31.83 9.81
C LYS A 159 -21.38 31.33 11.16
N GLU A 160 -21.80 31.97 12.25
CA GLU A 160 -21.35 31.63 13.62
C GLU A 160 -21.96 30.33 14.17
N ALA A 161 -23.17 29.95 13.72
CA ALA A 161 -23.77 28.69 14.13
C ALA A 161 -22.91 27.51 13.67
N SER A 162 -22.52 26.56 14.51
CA SER A 162 -21.74 25.41 14.01
C SER A 162 -22.58 24.53 13.06
N PRO A 163 -22.01 24.02 11.94
CA PRO A 163 -22.70 23.05 11.08
C PRO A 163 -22.92 21.69 11.77
N LEU A 164 -22.21 21.44 12.88
CA LEU A 164 -22.33 20.21 13.64
C LEU A 164 -23.35 20.39 14.77
N THR A 165 -24.29 19.47 14.85
CA THR A 165 -25.13 19.31 16.04
C THR A 165 -24.26 18.96 17.24
N GLN A 166 -24.75 19.27 18.44
CA GLN A 166 -24.02 18.99 19.68
C GLN A 166 -23.64 17.50 19.79
N GLY A 167 -24.56 16.59 19.49
CA GLY A 167 -24.28 15.15 19.50
C GLY A 167 -23.31 14.66 18.40
N CYS A 168 -23.18 15.37 17.28
CA CYS A 168 -22.12 15.11 16.29
C CYS A 168 -20.77 15.61 16.80
N ARG A 169 -20.74 16.78 17.46
CA ARG A 169 -19.53 17.35 18.05
C ARG A 169 -18.95 16.44 19.15
N GLU A 170 -19.81 15.92 20.04
CA GLU A 170 -19.42 15.00 21.10
C GLU A 170 -18.88 13.67 20.54
N ARG A 171 -19.53 13.12 19.51
CA ARG A 171 -19.03 11.92 18.81
C ARG A 171 -17.70 12.17 18.11
N LEU A 172 -17.53 13.33 17.47
CA LEU A 172 -16.30 13.69 16.79
C LEU A 172 -15.17 13.93 17.80
N GLN A 173 -15.44 14.59 18.92
CA GLN A 173 -14.48 14.74 20.02
C GLN A 173 -14.08 13.38 20.61
N SER A 174 -15.04 12.47 20.79
CA SER A 174 -14.74 11.09 21.20
C SER A 174 -13.84 10.40 20.18
N LEU A 175 -14.19 10.42 18.89
CA LEU A 175 -13.37 9.84 17.81
C LEU A 175 -11.97 10.45 17.75
N CYS A 176 -11.85 11.77 17.82
CA CYS A 176 -10.56 12.47 17.88
C CYS A 176 -9.77 12.09 19.14
N GLY A 177 -10.43 11.87 20.27
CA GLY A 177 -9.81 11.35 21.49
C GLY A 177 -9.28 9.92 21.35
N HIS A 178 -9.92 9.09 20.51
CA HIS A 178 -9.44 7.74 20.19
C HIS A 178 -8.27 7.77 19.20
N VAL A 179 -8.29 8.69 18.23
CA VAL A 179 -7.21 8.86 17.24
C VAL A 179 -5.97 9.55 17.85
N GLY A 180 -6.17 10.54 18.72
CA GLY A 180 -5.11 11.32 19.38
C GLY A 180 -4.33 10.54 20.45
N ARG A 181 -4.84 9.40 20.93
CA ARG A 181 -4.07 8.49 21.80
C ARG A 181 -2.97 7.70 21.05
N GLY A 182 -2.98 7.71 19.72
CA GLY A 182 -1.97 7.06 18.88
C GLY A 182 -0.97 8.00 18.20
N LEU A 183 -1.18 9.32 18.28
CA LEU A 183 -0.31 10.32 17.64
C LEU A 183 0.03 11.41 18.67
N ARG A 184 1.26 11.40 19.19
CA ARG A 184 1.78 12.59 19.90
C ARG A 184 1.80 13.76 18.90
N PRO A 185 1.41 14.98 19.29
CA PRO A 185 1.51 16.14 18.41
C PRO A 185 2.99 16.46 18.15
N GLY A 186 3.52 15.95 17.04
CA GLY A 186 4.75 16.45 16.44
C GLY A 186 4.37 17.53 15.44
N TYR A 187 4.73 18.77 15.78
CA TYR A 187 4.63 19.99 14.98
C TYR A 187 3.23 20.62 14.86
N PRO A 188 3.03 21.85 15.36
CA PRO A 188 1.91 22.68 14.95
C PRO A 188 2.12 23.06 13.47
N LEU A 189 1.18 22.67 12.62
CA LEU A 189 0.95 23.40 11.38
C LEU A 189 0.34 24.75 11.79
N ASP A 190 1.17 25.78 11.87
CA ASP A 190 0.75 27.17 12.03
C ASP A 190 -0.08 27.59 10.81
N LEU A 191 -1.38 27.25 10.82
CA LEU A 191 -2.40 28.00 10.13
C LEU A 191 -2.64 29.26 10.97
N ARG A 192 -1.76 30.23 10.76
CA ARG A 192 -1.82 31.53 11.43
C ARG A 192 -3.09 32.25 10.96
N GLU A 193 -4.10 32.25 11.82
CA GLU A 193 -5.18 33.22 11.79
C GLU A 193 -4.55 34.62 11.89
N THR A 194 -4.73 35.40 10.84
CA THR A 194 -4.56 36.86 10.85
C THR A 194 -5.74 37.50 11.57
N GLU A 195 -5.47 38.69 12.13
CA GLU A 195 -6.37 39.62 12.84
C GLU A 195 -6.30 39.50 14.37
N ASP A 196 -6.13 40.54 15.18
CA ASP A 196 -5.91 41.97 14.96
C ASP A 196 -5.29 42.55 16.25
N VAL A 197 -4.78 43.76 16.11
CA VAL A 197 -4.04 44.60 17.05
C VAL A 197 -4.82 44.95 18.33
N GLY A 198 -4.08 44.99 19.44
CA GLY A 198 -4.47 45.63 20.72
C GLY A 198 -5.06 44.64 21.70
N THR A 199 -4.44 44.35 22.85
CA THR A 199 -4.44 45.27 23.99
C THR A 199 -3.49 44.75 25.07
N GLN A 200 -2.54 45.58 25.46
CA GLN A 200 -1.82 45.73 26.74
C GLN A 200 -1.67 44.53 27.71
N CYS A 201 -0.41 44.15 27.95
CA CYS A 201 0.05 43.48 29.17
C CYS A 201 -0.08 44.40 30.41
N PRO A 202 -0.26 43.83 31.60
CA PRO A 202 0.77 43.93 32.65
C PRO A 202 0.85 42.63 33.50
N GLY A 203 1.92 42.22 34.18
CA GLY A 203 3.26 42.71 34.45
C GLY A 203 3.89 41.89 35.60
N LYS A 204 5.24 41.90 35.68
CA LYS A 204 6.12 41.61 36.87
C LYS A 204 6.13 40.14 37.39
N CYS A 205 7.26 39.47 37.64
CA CYS A 205 8.46 39.89 38.36
C CYS A 205 9.75 39.17 37.90
N ARG A 206 10.71 39.95 37.42
CA ARG A 206 12.12 40.09 37.84
C ARG A 206 12.81 38.92 38.57
N LYS A 207 13.92 38.44 38.00
CA LYS A 207 15.28 38.36 38.62
C LYS A 207 16.35 38.11 37.53
N GLU A 208 17.28 39.05 37.39
CA GLU A 208 18.57 38.97 36.66
C GLU A 208 19.70 39.19 37.71
N PRO A 209 21.01 39.24 37.36
CA PRO A 209 21.88 38.27 36.68
C PRO A 209 23.26 38.14 37.41
N LYS A 210 24.20 37.35 36.88
CA LYS A 210 25.68 37.53 37.05
C LYS A 210 26.38 36.74 35.93
N ALA A 211 26.79 37.40 34.84
CA ALA A 211 28.09 38.04 34.59
C ALA A 211 29.13 37.07 34.00
N GLU A 212 29.34 37.18 32.68
CA GLU A 212 30.58 36.81 31.99
C GLU A 212 31.71 37.80 32.35
N PRO A 213 32.96 37.54 31.91
CA PRO A 213 33.36 38.25 30.69
C PRO A 213 34.23 37.44 29.70
N GLU A 214 33.98 37.78 28.43
CA GLU A 214 34.95 38.18 27.39
C GLU A 214 35.76 37.12 26.63
N GLY A 215 35.55 37.16 25.31
CA GLY A 215 36.59 36.89 24.31
C GLY A 215 36.05 36.65 22.89
N SER A 216 35.85 37.74 22.13
CA SER A 216 36.11 37.94 20.67
C SER A 216 35.70 36.84 19.66
N GLU A 217 35.13 37.06 18.48
CA GLU A 217 35.03 38.22 17.60
C GLU A 217 34.12 37.81 16.42
N ARG A 218 33.62 38.80 15.66
CA ARG A 218 32.69 38.67 14.52
C ARG A 218 33.33 37.98 13.31
N GLU A 219 32.49 37.35 12.46
CA GLU A 219 32.39 37.53 10.98
C GLU A 219 31.53 36.40 10.37
N ALA A 220 30.31 36.68 9.89
CA ALA A 220 29.97 37.04 8.51
C ALA A 220 30.26 35.93 7.47
N LEU A 221 29.21 35.19 7.08
CA LEU A 221 29.09 34.47 5.79
C LEU A 221 29.18 35.50 4.64
N PRO A 222 29.69 35.17 3.40
CA PRO A 222 28.97 34.25 2.50
C PRO A 222 29.75 33.52 1.36
N ASN A 223 29.11 32.45 0.84
CA ASN A 223 29.07 31.95 -0.56
C ASN A 223 30.36 31.83 -1.44
N ARG A 224 30.71 30.60 -1.86
CA ARG A 224 30.51 30.07 -3.24
C ARG A 224 31.26 28.75 -3.49
N LEU A 225 30.59 27.87 -4.26
CA LEU A 225 31.13 26.71 -4.98
C LEU A 225 32.48 26.98 -5.67
N ARG A 226 33.40 26.00 -5.66
CA ARG A 226 33.66 25.07 -6.79
C ARG A 226 34.93 24.21 -6.59
N SER A 227 34.71 22.90 -6.49
CA SER A 227 35.46 21.72 -6.99
C SER A 227 36.93 21.43 -6.61
N LEU A 228 37.13 20.23 -6.02
CA LEU A 228 38.00 19.12 -6.47
C LEU A 228 37.61 17.89 -5.60
N GLU A 229 36.82 16.92 -6.06
CA GLU A 229 37.22 15.73 -6.82
C GLU A 229 38.32 14.89 -6.12
N GLY A 230 37.91 13.71 -5.61
CA GLY A 230 38.81 12.77 -4.92
C GLY A 230 38.11 11.60 -4.21
N LYS A 231 37.67 10.59 -4.99
CA LYS A 231 37.47 9.15 -4.64
C LYS A 231 36.23 8.77 -3.81
N GLY A 232 35.06 8.55 -4.43
CA GLY A 232 34.62 7.23 -4.91
C GLY A 232 35.73 6.24 -5.28
N GLU A 233 35.89 5.18 -4.49
CA GLU A 233 36.66 3.95 -4.81
C GLU A 233 36.62 2.89 -3.68
N LYS A 234 36.22 3.22 -2.43
CA LYS A 234 36.22 2.24 -1.30
C LYS A 234 34.87 1.57 -0.99
N GLU A 235 33.78 2.11 -1.51
CA GLU A 235 32.41 1.64 -1.22
C GLU A 235 31.99 0.50 -2.16
N GLU A 236 32.60 0.41 -3.35
CA GLU A 236 32.34 -0.65 -4.32
C GLU A 236 33.16 -1.92 -4.02
N GLU A 237 34.41 -1.83 -3.54
CA GLU A 237 35.29 -3.01 -3.36
C GLU A 237 34.88 -3.96 -2.20
N TRP A 238 34.18 -3.46 -1.18
CA TRP A 238 33.69 -4.31 -0.07
C TRP A 238 32.36 -5.01 -0.37
N GLN A 239 31.53 -4.45 -1.26
CA GLN A 239 30.32 -5.13 -1.76
C GLN A 239 30.65 -6.20 -2.81
N TRP A 240 31.72 -6.02 -3.59
CA TRP A 240 32.18 -6.96 -4.62
C TRP A 240 32.64 -8.33 -4.08
N GLN A 241 33.27 -8.41 -2.91
CA GLN A 241 33.69 -9.69 -2.30
C GLN A 241 32.51 -10.47 -1.70
N GLN A 242 31.39 -9.80 -1.45
CA GLN A 242 30.21 -10.40 -0.82
C GLN A 242 29.33 -11.18 -1.82
N GLN A 243 29.48 -10.94 -3.14
CA GLN A 243 28.77 -11.64 -4.21
C GLN A 243 29.55 -12.82 -4.83
N GLN A 244 30.89 -12.85 -4.79
CA GLN A 244 31.66 -13.94 -5.43
C GLN A 244 31.65 -15.28 -4.67
N LEU A 245 31.35 -15.31 -3.37
CA LEU A 245 31.27 -16.56 -2.59
C LEU A 245 29.87 -17.21 -2.60
N GLN A 246 28.90 -16.59 -3.26
CA GLN A 246 27.63 -17.24 -3.59
C GLN A 246 27.75 -18.22 -4.78
N GLU A 247 28.90 -18.32 -5.47
CA GLU A 247 29.02 -19.07 -6.75
C GLU A 247 30.11 -20.15 -6.85
N SER A 248 30.96 -20.42 -5.84
CA SER A 248 31.97 -21.49 -5.99
C SER A 248 31.48 -22.85 -5.44
N THR A 249 31.11 -23.71 -6.38
CA THR A 249 30.95 -25.18 -6.32
C THR A 249 29.63 -25.75 -5.80
N THR A 250 28.63 -25.73 -6.68
CA THR A 250 28.03 -26.97 -7.21
C THR A 250 29.12 -28.04 -7.36
N ASP A 251 29.09 -29.10 -6.55
CA ASP A 251 29.91 -30.29 -6.77
C ASP A 251 29.03 -31.36 -7.41
N GLU A 252 29.00 -31.35 -8.75
CA GLU A 252 28.65 -32.55 -9.51
C GLU A 252 29.75 -33.57 -9.27
N ARG A 253 29.39 -34.69 -8.64
CA ARG A 253 30.25 -35.87 -8.61
C ARG A 253 29.57 -37.00 -9.37
N GLU A 254 29.92 -37.10 -10.65
CA GLU A 254 29.77 -38.33 -11.42
C GLU A 254 30.47 -39.49 -10.68
N PRO A 255 29.86 -40.68 -10.57
CA PRO A 255 30.56 -41.87 -10.11
C PRO A 255 31.37 -42.48 -11.26
N PRO A 256 32.55 -43.07 -11.00
CA PRO A 256 33.39 -43.61 -12.06
C PRO A 256 32.81 -44.92 -12.61
N MET A 257 32.84 -45.05 -13.93
CA MET A 257 32.73 -46.33 -14.63
C MET A 257 33.75 -47.33 -14.09
N TYR A 258 33.28 -48.51 -13.69
CA TYR A 258 34.01 -49.75 -13.90
C TYR A 258 33.08 -50.70 -14.65
N GLY A 259 33.48 -51.07 -15.87
CA GLY A 259 32.82 -52.09 -16.66
C GLY A 259 33.11 -53.49 -16.12
N GLY A 260 32.08 -54.33 -16.13
CA GLY A 260 32.17 -55.77 -15.84
C GLY A 260 30.83 -56.44 -16.09
N GLN A 261 30.75 -57.21 -17.17
CA GLN A 261 29.58 -57.87 -17.76
C GLN A 261 28.85 -58.85 -16.81
N ALA A 262 27.51 -58.92 -16.92
CA ALA A 262 26.75 -60.10 -17.38
C ALA A 262 25.24 -60.00 -17.00
N PHE A 263 24.36 -60.09 -17.99
CA PHE A 263 22.94 -60.47 -17.88
C PHE A 263 22.81 -62.02 -17.87
N PRO A 264 21.61 -62.65 -17.77
CA PRO A 264 20.31 -62.29 -17.15
C PRO A 264 19.72 -63.47 -16.32
N GLN A 265 18.53 -63.34 -15.70
CA GLN A 265 17.39 -64.25 -15.96
C GLN A 265 16.07 -63.86 -15.27
N ARG A 266 15.00 -64.16 -16.01
CA ARG A 266 13.55 -64.03 -15.77
C ARG A 266 13.08 -64.66 -14.45
N THR A 267 11.96 -64.18 -13.90
CA THR A 267 10.73 -65.00 -13.82
C THR A 267 9.47 -64.13 -13.65
N GLU A 268 8.43 -64.49 -14.38
CA GLU A 268 7.05 -63.98 -14.37
C GLU A 268 6.27 -64.47 -13.13
N GLY A 269 5.15 -63.82 -12.81
CA GLY A 269 4.05 -64.45 -12.06
C GLY A 269 3.18 -63.51 -11.20
N SER A 270 1.99 -63.19 -11.70
CA SER A 270 0.76 -62.85 -10.95
C SER A 270 -0.18 -64.09 -11.02
N PRO A 271 -1.40 -64.21 -10.41
CA PRO A 271 -2.18 -63.35 -9.49
C PRO A 271 -2.93 -64.12 -8.32
N ASP A 272 -3.80 -63.38 -7.59
CA ASP A 272 -5.05 -63.75 -6.86
C ASP A 272 -5.09 -64.10 -5.33
N GLN A 273 -5.59 -63.11 -4.53
CA GLN A 273 -6.75 -63.08 -3.57
C GLN A 273 -6.97 -64.15 -2.44
N PRO A 274 -7.88 -63.98 -1.41
CA PRO A 274 -8.41 -62.79 -0.67
C PRO A 274 -8.72 -63.01 0.88
N ILE A 275 -9.21 -61.94 1.56
CA ILE A 275 -10.13 -61.84 2.76
C ILE A 275 -9.72 -62.38 4.16
N LEU A 276 -9.75 -61.49 5.18
CA LEU A 276 -10.57 -61.63 6.41
C LEU A 276 -10.59 -60.36 7.29
N GLU A 277 -11.81 -59.89 7.56
CA GLU A 277 -12.19 -58.84 8.53
C GLU A 277 -11.91 -59.27 9.97
N ALA A 278 -11.61 -58.29 10.84
CA ALA A 278 -12.10 -58.29 12.21
C ALA A 278 -12.16 -56.86 12.76
N ALA A 279 -13.39 -56.39 13.00
CA ALA A 279 -13.69 -55.15 13.68
C ALA A 279 -13.33 -55.22 15.18
N SER A 280 -12.86 -54.11 15.75
CA SER A 280 -13.17 -53.75 17.13
C SER A 280 -13.14 -52.24 17.32
N SER A 281 -14.27 -51.78 17.84
CA SER A 281 -14.73 -50.42 18.06
C SER A 281 -14.12 -49.79 19.31
N ARG A 282 -13.97 -48.45 19.30
CA ARG A 282 -13.97 -47.44 20.40
C ARG A 282 -12.98 -46.33 20.02
N ALA A 283 -13.26 -45.04 20.16
CA ALA A 283 -14.41 -44.30 20.62
C ALA A 283 -14.29 -42.90 19.98
N ASN A 284 -15.44 -42.35 19.58
CA ASN A 284 -15.61 -40.95 19.24
C ASN A 284 -15.18 -40.08 20.43
N ASP A 285 -14.28 -39.12 20.19
CA ASP A 285 -14.27 -37.88 20.95
C ASP A 285 -14.36 -36.73 19.94
N GLY A 286 -15.56 -36.18 19.85
CA GLY A 286 -15.95 -35.23 18.82
C GLY A 286 -15.40 -33.84 19.15
N LEU A 287 -14.35 -33.43 18.43
CA LEU A 287 -14.19 -32.03 18.07
C LEU A 287 -15.31 -31.72 17.08
N GLN A 288 -16.40 -31.21 17.62
CA GLN A 288 -17.52 -30.69 16.87
C GLN A 288 -17.01 -29.49 16.04
N GLU A 289 -16.56 -29.76 14.82
CA GLU A 289 -16.47 -28.74 13.78
C GLU A 289 -17.87 -28.13 13.66
N LYS A 290 -18.00 -26.89 14.11
CA LYS A 290 -19.19 -26.08 13.81
C LYS A 290 -19.38 -26.14 12.29
N PRO A 291 -20.57 -26.53 11.79
CA PRO A 291 -20.83 -26.44 10.37
C PRO A 291 -20.66 -24.97 9.99
N ALA A 292 -19.84 -24.71 8.98
CA ALA A 292 -19.78 -23.41 8.34
C ALA A 292 -21.22 -22.99 8.02
N GLU A 293 -21.71 -21.94 8.69
CA GLU A 293 -22.99 -21.35 8.35
C GLU A 293 -22.97 -21.06 6.86
N VAL A 294 -23.82 -21.74 6.10
CA VAL A 294 -23.99 -21.54 4.66
C VAL A 294 -24.58 -20.14 4.51
N LEU A 295 -23.71 -19.13 4.49
CA LEU A 295 -24.08 -17.76 4.23
C LEU A 295 -24.54 -17.71 2.78
N GLU A 296 -25.83 -17.43 2.61
CA GLU A 296 -26.43 -17.34 1.29
C GLU A 296 -25.76 -16.21 0.49
N LEU A 297 -25.29 -16.57 -0.70
CA LEU A 297 -24.81 -15.62 -1.69
C LEU A 297 -25.98 -14.70 -2.12
N PRO A 298 -25.72 -13.42 -2.44
CA PRO A 298 -26.74 -12.55 -3.03
C PRO A 298 -27.41 -13.23 -4.23
N ARG A 299 -28.73 -13.15 -4.33
CA ARG A 299 -29.50 -13.89 -5.37
C ARG A 299 -28.98 -13.59 -6.79
N ALA A 300 -28.70 -12.33 -7.09
CA ALA A 300 -28.12 -11.90 -8.35
C ALA A 300 -26.75 -12.53 -8.65
N LEU A 301 -25.93 -12.78 -7.62
CA LEU A 301 -24.63 -13.43 -7.75
C LEU A 301 -24.78 -14.95 -7.92
N LYS A 302 -25.72 -15.57 -7.19
CA LYS A 302 -25.98 -17.01 -7.26
C LYS A 302 -26.32 -17.46 -8.70
N ASP A 303 -27.04 -16.62 -9.43
CA ASP A 303 -27.42 -16.88 -10.82
C ASP A 303 -26.24 -16.70 -11.81
N GLN A 304 -25.17 -16.00 -11.42
CA GLN A 304 -23.98 -15.78 -12.25
C GLN A 304 -22.84 -16.78 -11.99
N VAL A 305 -22.87 -17.52 -10.87
CA VAL A 305 -21.83 -18.52 -10.54
C VAL A 305 -21.58 -19.53 -11.67
N PRO A 306 -22.60 -20.12 -12.33
CA PRO A 306 -22.37 -21.06 -13.44
C PRO A 306 -21.63 -20.40 -14.61
N ARG A 307 -21.97 -19.13 -14.92
CA ARG A 307 -21.33 -18.36 -15.98
C ARG A 307 -19.89 -18.01 -15.65
N MET A 308 -19.58 -17.72 -14.39
CA MET A 308 -18.21 -17.51 -13.93
C MET A 308 -17.38 -18.79 -14.00
N LEU A 309 -17.98 -19.95 -13.72
CA LEU A 309 -17.31 -21.26 -13.88
C LEU A 309 -16.99 -21.53 -15.34
N GLU A 310 -17.95 -21.34 -16.26
CA GLU A 310 -17.71 -21.49 -17.70
C GLU A 310 -16.59 -20.58 -18.21
N LEU A 311 -16.52 -19.35 -17.71
CA LEU A 311 -15.45 -18.41 -18.09
C LEU A 311 -14.07 -18.81 -17.52
N LEU A 312 -14.03 -19.40 -16.32
CA LEU A 312 -12.80 -19.95 -15.74
C LEU A 312 -12.33 -21.20 -16.48
N GLU A 313 -13.25 -22.08 -16.90
CA GLU A 313 -12.95 -23.30 -17.66
C GLU A 313 -12.39 -22.99 -19.05
N ASN A 314 -12.87 -21.92 -19.69
CA ASN A 314 -12.38 -21.45 -20.99
C ASN A 314 -11.19 -20.49 -20.86
N GLU A 315 -10.52 -20.42 -19.69
CA GLU A 315 -9.38 -19.51 -19.42
C GLU A 315 -9.62 -18.06 -19.89
N TRP A 316 -10.87 -17.59 -19.78
CA TRP A 316 -11.29 -16.26 -20.23
C TRP A 316 -10.96 -15.95 -21.70
N GLU A 317 -10.88 -16.98 -22.56
CA GLU A 317 -10.62 -16.85 -24.00
C GLU A 317 -11.64 -15.91 -24.67
N GLY A 318 -11.14 -15.00 -25.52
CA GLY A 318 -11.98 -14.11 -26.34
C GLY A 318 -12.43 -12.79 -25.71
N LEU A 319 -12.13 -12.54 -24.43
CA LEU A 319 -12.45 -11.26 -23.76
C LEU A 319 -11.21 -10.36 -23.71
N GLU A 320 -11.00 -9.44 -24.65
CA GLU A 320 -9.87 -8.48 -24.56
C GLU A 320 -10.18 -7.27 -23.66
N GLY A 321 -9.24 -6.91 -22.80
CA GLY A 321 -9.13 -5.61 -22.12
C GLY A 321 -10.14 -5.25 -21.02
N THR A 322 -11.38 -5.77 -21.03
CA THR A 322 -12.41 -5.40 -20.05
C THR A 322 -12.75 -6.54 -19.09
N PRO A 323 -12.93 -6.26 -17.78
CA PRO A 323 -13.41 -7.26 -16.85
C PRO A 323 -14.87 -7.59 -17.14
N PRO A 324 -15.25 -8.87 -17.20
CA PRO A 324 -16.65 -9.29 -17.32
C PRO A 324 -17.53 -8.63 -16.24
N LEU A 325 -18.77 -8.29 -16.61
CA LEU A 325 -19.74 -7.67 -15.69
C LEU A 325 -20.00 -8.57 -14.46
N GLU A 326 -19.83 -9.87 -14.62
CA GLU A 326 -19.95 -10.89 -13.58
C GLU A 326 -18.96 -10.67 -12.43
N LEU A 327 -17.79 -10.05 -12.69
CA LEU A 327 -16.80 -9.73 -11.66
C LEU A 327 -17.15 -8.46 -10.87
N GLN A 328 -18.07 -7.63 -11.35
CA GLN A 328 -18.49 -6.43 -10.61
C GLN A 328 -19.28 -6.79 -9.35
N PHE A 329 -19.96 -7.94 -9.34
CA PHE A 329 -20.69 -8.43 -8.16
C PHE A 329 -19.77 -8.78 -6.98
N LEU A 330 -18.44 -8.86 -7.18
CA LEU A 330 -17.48 -8.99 -6.09
C LEU A 330 -17.51 -7.79 -5.14
N HIS A 331 -17.98 -6.62 -5.60
CA HIS A 331 -18.18 -5.44 -4.75
C HIS A 331 -19.40 -5.54 -3.84
N GLU A 332 -20.39 -6.35 -4.20
CA GLU A 332 -21.61 -6.57 -3.40
C GLU A 332 -21.42 -7.66 -2.33
N CYS A 333 -20.33 -8.43 -2.42
CA CYS A 333 -20.03 -9.50 -1.48
C CYS A 333 -19.42 -8.97 -0.18
N SER A 334 -19.92 -9.45 0.97
CA SER A 334 -19.16 -9.41 2.21
C SER A 334 -17.95 -10.36 2.16
N PRO A 335 -16.91 -10.18 3.00
CA PRO A 335 -15.73 -11.06 2.99
C PRO A 335 -16.05 -12.55 3.16
N SER A 336 -17.00 -12.88 4.04
CA SER A 336 -17.44 -14.26 4.27
C SER A 336 -18.25 -14.84 3.10
N GLN A 337 -19.04 -14.02 2.41
CA GLN A 337 -19.71 -14.45 1.17
C GLN A 337 -18.70 -14.65 0.05
N LEU A 338 -17.67 -13.80 -0.02
CA LEU A 338 -16.60 -13.93 -1.00
C LEU A 338 -15.77 -15.20 -0.76
N GLU A 339 -15.49 -15.57 0.49
CA GLU A 339 -14.85 -16.86 0.80
C GLU A 339 -15.68 -18.04 0.27
N ASN A 340 -17.00 -18.03 0.49
CA ASN A 340 -17.90 -19.07 -0.03
C ASN A 340 -17.91 -19.08 -1.57
N LEU A 341 -17.97 -17.91 -2.22
CA LEU A 341 -17.89 -17.81 -3.68
C LEU A 341 -16.56 -18.38 -4.21
N CYS A 342 -15.43 -18.02 -3.60
CA CYS A 342 -14.12 -18.49 -4.03
C CYS A 342 -13.99 -20.02 -3.91
N ALA A 343 -14.62 -20.61 -2.88
CA ALA A 343 -14.69 -22.06 -2.71
C ALA A 343 -15.56 -22.73 -3.80
N GLN A 344 -16.71 -22.14 -4.14
CA GLN A 344 -17.59 -22.63 -5.22
C GLN A 344 -16.90 -22.55 -6.59
N LEU A 345 -16.16 -21.49 -6.85
CA LEU A 345 -15.36 -21.29 -8.06
C LEU A 345 -14.04 -22.08 -8.06
N ARG A 346 -13.69 -22.76 -6.97
CA ARG A 346 -12.46 -23.53 -6.79
C ARG A 346 -11.19 -22.75 -7.16
N LEU A 347 -11.15 -21.46 -6.79
CA LEU A 347 -10.09 -20.54 -7.23
C LEU A 347 -8.69 -20.97 -6.78
N SER A 348 -8.55 -21.75 -5.71
CA SER A 348 -7.24 -22.24 -5.25
C SER A 348 -6.62 -23.29 -6.19
N ARG A 349 -7.42 -23.90 -7.07
CA ARG A 349 -7.02 -24.97 -8.01
C ARG A 349 -6.80 -24.49 -9.44
N LEU A 350 -6.77 -23.18 -9.67
CA LEU A 350 -6.55 -22.63 -11.01
C LEU A 350 -5.14 -22.94 -11.53
N SER A 351 -5.03 -23.13 -12.84
CA SER A 351 -3.74 -23.16 -13.54
C SER A 351 -3.03 -21.81 -13.42
N ASP A 352 -1.70 -21.77 -13.52
CA ASP A 352 -0.96 -20.50 -13.44
C ASP A 352 -1.38 -19.50 -14.53
N THR A 353 -1.77 -20.00 -15.72
CA THR A 353 -2.27 -19.18 -16.83
C THR A 353 -3.63 -18.56 -16.49
N ALA A 354 -4.59 -19.39 -16.09
CA ALA A 354 -5.93 -18.95 -15.69
C ALA A 354 -5.87 -18.01 -14.48
N LEU A 355 -4.98 -18.28 -13.52
CA LEU A 355 -4.73 -17.43 -12.37
C LEU A 355 -4.24 -16.03 -12.79
N LEU A 356 -3.23 -15.96 -13.66
CA LEU A 356 -2.69 -14.68 -14.11
C LEU A 356 -3.74 -13.87 -14.88
N GLN A 357 -4.49 -14.51 -15.78
CA GLN A 357 -5.57 -13.85 -16.52
C GLN A 357 -6.66 -13.35 -15.58
N PHE A 358 -7.08 -14.18 -14.62
CA PHE A 358 -8.07 -13.80 -13.62
C PHE A 358 -7.59 -12.61 -12.78
N CYS A 359 -6.33 -12.63 -12.32
CA CYS A 359 -5.72 -11.52 -11.61
C CYS A 359 -5.71 -10.24 -12.44
N ASN A 360 -5.36 -10.31 -13.73
CA ASN A 360 -5.39 -9.14 -14.62
C ASN A 360 -6.81 -8.56 -14.77
N ARG A 361 -7.86 -9.39 -14.79
CA ARG A 361 -9.25 -8.91 -14.79
C ARG A 361 -9.63 -8.25 -13.48
N LEU A 362 -9.27 -8.84 -12.36
CA LEU A 362 -9.50 -8.26 -11.03
C LEU A 362 -8.78 -6.91 -10.88
N LEU A 363 -7.58 -6.79 -11.43
CA LEU A 363 -6.80 -5.55 -11.44
C LEU A 363 -7.40 -4.48 -12.35
N ALA A 364 -8.20 -4.86 -13.35
CA ALA A 364 -8.92 -3.95 -14.23
C ALA A 364 -10.28 -3.50 -13.68
N LEU A 365 -10.72 -4.02 -12.51
CA LEU A 365 -11.96 -3.59 -11.88
C LEU A 365 -11.90 -2.13 -11.45
N SER A 366 -13.01 -1.43 -11.67
CA SER A 366 -13.24 -0.07 -11.18
C SER A 366 -14.66 -0.02 -10.63
N PRO A 367 -14.87 0.33 -9.34
CA PRO A 367 -13.85 0.73 -8.35
C PRO A 367 -12.91 -0.41 -7.91
N ASP A 368 -11.84 -0.07 -7.17
CA ASP A 368 -10.97 -1.08 -6.56
C ASP A 368 -11.71 -1.93 -5.51
N LEU A 369 -11.24 -3.16 -5.32
CA LEU A 369 -11.77 -4.04 -4.27
C LEU A 369 -11.46 -3.48 -2.88
N SER A 370 -12.39 -3.71 -1.94
CA SER A 370 -12.14 -3.35 -0.54
C SER A 370 -10.93 -4.13 0.01
N CYS A 371 -10.21 -3.54 0.96
CA CYS A 371 -9.04 -4.20 1.56
C CYS A 371 -9.37 -5.60 2.12
N SER A 372 -10.56 -5.77 2.70
CA SER A 372 -11.00 -7.05 3.26
C SER A 372 -11.27 -8.08 2.16
N ASN A 373 -11.99 -7.71 1.10
CA ASN A 373 -12.30 -8.61 -0.02
C ASN A 373 -11.03 -8.99 -0.80
N ALA A 374 -10.15 -8.02 -1.04
CA ALA A 374 -8.84 -8.28 -1.64
C ALA A 374 -7.99 -9.22 -0.78
N THR A 375 -8.06 -9.12 0.56
CA THR A 375 -7.31 -10.01 1.46
C THR A 375 -7.82 -11.45 1.36
N VAL A 376 -9.15 -11.64 1.29
CA VAL A 376 -9.78 -12.94 1.06
C VAL A 376 -9.30 -13.52 -0.28
N LEU A 377 -9.38 -12.74 -1.36
CA LEU A 377 -8.95 -13.19 -2.69
C LEU A 377 -7.47 -13.56 -2.73
N VAL A 378 -6.59 -12.73 -2.18
CA VAL A 378 -5.15 -13.03 -2.07
C VAL A 378 -4.95 -14.37 -1.37
N ARG A 379 -5.63 -14.58 -0.25
CA ARG A 379 -5.49 -15.81 0.53
C ARG A 379 -5.95 -17.02 -0.28
N THR A 380 -7.11 -16.95 -0.93
CA THR A 380 -7.65 -18.08 -1.67
C THR A 380 -6.91 -18.36 -2.98
N LEU A 381 -6.43 -17.33 -3.66
CA LEU A 381 -5.73 -17.47 -4.93
C LEU A 381 -4.28 -17.95 -4.75
N PHE A 382 -3.58 -17.44 -3.75
CA PHE A 382 -2.12 -17.61 -3.68
C PHE A 382 -1.63 -18.46 -2.51
N LEU A 383 -2.33 -18.49 -1.37
CA LEU A 383 -1.74 -19.12 -0.17
C LEU A 383 -1.48 -20.62 -0.35
N GLU A 384 -2.48 -21.38 -0.79
CA GLU A 384 -2.33 -22.82 -1.01
C GLU A 384 -1.27 -23.12 -2.08
N GLN A 385 -1.29 -22.36 -3.18
CA GLN A 385 -0.33 -22.52 -4.27
C GLN A 385 1.10 -22.26 -3.81
N VAL A 386 1.34 -21.17 -3.07
CA VAL A 386 2.66 -20.83 -2.53
C VAL A 386 3.11 -21.88 -1.53
N LEU A 387 2.24 -22.34 -0.61
CA LEU A 387 2.61 -23.37 0.36
C LEU A 387 2.92 -24.72 -0.30
N SER A 388 2.33 -25.02 -1.46
CA SER A 388 2.56 -26.26 -2.20
C SER A 388 3.84 -26.27 -3.05
N LEU A 389 4.57 -25.15 -3.14
CA LEU A 389 5.78 -25.04 -3.96
C LEU A 389 6.87 -26.02 -3.49
N THR A 390 7.32 -26.89 -4.40
CA THR A 390 8.50 -27.74 -4.22
C THR A 390 9.72 -27.22 -4.99
N THR A 391 9.49 -26.34 -5.96
CA THR A 391 10.50 -25.67 -6.80
C THR A 391 10.16 -24.19 -6.93
N SER A 392 11.13 -23.38 -7.39
CA SER A 392 10.95 -21.94 -7.58
C SER A 392 9.65 -21.63 -8.33
N ALA A 393 8.88 -20.66 -7.80
CA ALA A 393 7.60 -20.28 -8.35
C ALA A 393 7.70 -19.97 -9.86
N SER A 394 6.71 -20.45 -10.62
CA SER A 394 6.68 -20.24 -12.06
C SER A 394 6.67 -18.75 -12.41
N ARG A 395 7.07 -18.41 -13.64
CA ARG A 395 7.05 -17.03 -14.12
C ARG A 395 5.65 -16.42 -14.05
N LEU A 396 4.62 -17.22 -14.33
CA LEU A 396 3.23 -16.78 -14.36
C LEU A 396 2.70 -16.52 -12.95
N LEU A 397 2.97 -17.42 -12.00
CA LEU A 397 2.62 -17.22 -10.59
C LEU A 397 3.33 -16.00 -10.01
N ARG A 398 4.63 -15.84 -10.27
CA ARG A 398 5.40 -14.65 -9.89
C ARG A 398 4.77 -13.38 -10.45
N ALA A 399 4.46 -13.36 -11.75
CA ALA A 399 3.82 -12.21 -12.39
C ALA A 399 2.45 -11.89 -11.77
N ALA A 400 1.62 -12.90 -11.49
CA ALA A 400 0.30 -12.72 -10.90
C ALA A 400 0.40 -12.11 -9.49
N VAL A 401 1.22 -12.69 -8.60
CA VAL A 401 1.34 -12.22 -7.21
C VAL A 401 2.00 -10.84 -7.15
N THR A 402 2.99 -10.57 -7.99
CA THR A 402 3.66 -9.25 -8.04
C THR A 402 2.75 -8.16 -8.58
N ALA A 403 2.01 -8.41 -9.67
CA ALA A 403 1.03 -7.46 -10.20
C ALA A 403 -0.09 -7.18 -9.18
N PHE A 404 -0.57 -8.22 -8.50
CA PHE A 404 -1.57 -8.07 -7.45
C PHE A 404 -1.03 -7.32 -6.23
N GLY A 405 0.22 -7.61 -5.83
CA GLY A 405 0.92 -6.92 -4.75
C GLY A 405 1.22 -5.46 -5.05
N ALA A 406 1.44 -5.09 -6.32
CA ALA A 406 1.63 -3.71 -6.72
C ALA A 406 0.36 -2.86 -6.52
N ARG A 407 -0.83 -3.43 -6.77
CA ARG A 407 -2.12 -2.74 -6.59
C ARG A 407 -2.65 -2.85 -5.16
N TYR A 408 -2.45 -4.00 -4.52
CA TYR A 408 -3.00 -4.35 -3.22
C TYR A 408 -1.91 -4.81 -2.23
N PRO A 409 -0.94 -3.95 -1.87
CA PRO A 409 0.21 -4.35 -1.06
C PRO A 409 -0.20 -4.80 0.35
N ARG A 410 -1.14 -4.08 0.98
CA ARG A 410 -1.63 -4.44 2.33
C ARG A 410 -2.39 -5.78 2.35
N PRO A 411 -3.35 -6.03 1.43
CA PRO A 411 -3.95 -7.35 1.27
C PRO A 411 -2.95 -8.48 1.01
N VAL A 412 -1.92 -8.28 0.18
CA VAL A 412 -0.88 -9.30 -0.04
C VAL A 412 -0.12 -9.61 1.25
N CYS A 413 0.27 -8.60 2.00
CA CYS A 413 0.96 -8.83 3.27
C CYS A 413 0.10 -9.60 4.29
N ARG A 414 -1.18 -9.24 4.43
CA ARG A 414 -2.09 -9.86 5.40
C ARG A 414 -2.62 -11.23 4.98
N GLY A 415 -2.89 -11.40 3.69
CA GLY A 415 -3.51 -12.61 3.14
C GLY A 415 -2.51 -13.69 2.73
N LEU A 416 -1.26 -13.31 2.43
CA LEU A 416 -0.23 -14.22 1.95
C LEU A 416 1.02 -14.24 2.86
N VAL A 417 1.70 -13.10 3.07
CA VAL A 417 3.00 -13.08 3.76
C VAL A 417 2.90 -13.57 5.20
N ILE A 418 2.00 -12.99 6.00
CA ILE A 418 1.84 -13.36 7.41
C ILE A 418 1.34 -14.81 7.56
N PRO A 419 0.28 -15.26 6.84
CA PRO A 419 -0.18 -16.64 6.93
C PRO A 419 0.86 -17.67 6.43
N ALA A 420 1.64 -17.35 5.40
CA ALA A 420 2.69 -18.23 4.92
C ALA A 420 3.79 -18.43 5.97
N LEU A 421 4.23 -17.38 6.65
CA LEU A 421 5.20 -17.50 7.75
C LEU A 421 4.67 -18.28 8.97
N GLN A 422 3.35 -18.27 9.19
CA GLN A 422 2.72 -19.05 10.25
C GLN A 422 2.62 -20.54 9.90
N ALA A 423 2.49 -20.89 8.63
CA ALA A 423 2.35 -22.28 8.18
C ALA A 423 3.59 -23.12 8.50
N THR A 424 3.39 -24.40 8.79
CA THR A 424 4.46 -25.36 9.14
C THR A 424 5.18 -25.95 7.93
N GLY A 425 4.71 -25.69 6.71
CA GLY A 425 5.28 -26.20 5.46
C GLY A 425 6.06 -25.16 4.64
N SER A 426 6.30 -23.95 5.17
CA SER A 426 7.06 -22.94 4.46
C SER A 426 8.54 -23.28 4.47
N GLY A 427 9.15 -23.36 3.29
CA GLY A 427 10.56 -23.62 3.09
C GLY A 427 11.28 -22.47 2.36
N PRO A 428 12.51 -22.72 1.86
CA PRO A 428 13.34 -21.69 1.24
C PRO A 428 12.71 -21.13 -0.04
N THR A 429 12.04 -21.97 -0.81
CA THR A 429 11.36 -21.59 -2.07
C THR A 429 10.22 -20.61 -1.85
N GLN A 430 9.41 -20.85 -0.82
CA GLN A 430 8.34 -19.94 -0.40
C GLN A 430 8.96 -18.64 0.10
N THR A 431 9.98 -18.75 0.95
CA THR A 431 10.69 -17.61 1.54
C THR A 431 11.29 -16.69 0.48
N GLU A 432 11.88 -17.23 -0.58
CA GLU A 432 12.39 -16.47 -1.72
C GLU A 432 11.30 -15.58 -2.33
N LEU A 433 10.12 -16.16 -2.63
CA LEU A 433 8.99 -15.40 -3.17
C LEU A 433 8.49 -14.34 -2.18
N LEU A 434 8.39 -14.66 -0.88
CA LEU A 434 7.96 -13.72 0.14
C LEU A 434 8.93 -12.53 0.26
N CYS A 435 10.24 -12.78 0.23
CA CYS A 435 11.26 -11.74 0.22
C CYS A 435 11.13 -10.85 -1.03
N CYS A 436 10.99 -11.44 -2.22
CA CYS A 436 10.80 -10.67 -3.46
C CYS A 436 9.59 -9.73 -3.40
N LEU A 437 8.49 -10.16 -2.78
CA LEU A 437 7.30 -9.31 -2.62
C LEU A 437 7.55 -8.14 -1.67
N LEU A 438 8.28 -8.37 -0.57
CA LEU A 438 8.57 -7.36 0.44
C LEU A 438 9.67 -6.39 0.00
N GLU A 439 10.51 -6.80 -0.94
CA GLU A 439 11.56 -5.97 -1.54
C GLU A 439 11.02 -5.04 -2.64
N GLY A 440 9.80 -5.28 -3.14
CA GLY A 440 9.19 -4.47 -4.19
C GLY A 440 8.95 -2.99 -3.81
N ASP A 441 9.05 -2.11 -4.82
CA ASP A 441 8.89 -0.65 -4.65
C ASP A 441 7.45 -0.20 -4.37
N ALA A 442 6.47 -1.07 -4.59
CA ALA A 442 5.07 -0.75 -4.37
C ALA A 442 4.64 -0.69 -2.90
N ILE A 443 5.47 -1.22 -1.98
CA ILE A 443 5.17 -1.25 -0.55
C ILE A 443 5.79 -0.02 0.11
N ASP A 444 4.93 0.84 0.67
CA ASP A 444 5.36 1.99 1.45
C ASP A 444 6.03 1.60 2.78
N PHE A 445 6.86 2.49 3.33
CA PHE A 445 7.58 2.24 4.57
C PHE A 445 6.66 2.03 5.78
N ASP A 446 5.51 2.70 5.84
CA ASP A 446 4.57 2.58 6.95
C ASP A 446 3.95 1.17 7.01
N LEU A 447 3.65 0.59 5.84
CA LEU A 447 3.18 -0.77 5.70
C LEU A 447 4.29 -1.77 6.01
N LEU A 448 5.54 -1.54 5.60
CA LEU A 448 6.68 -2.37 6.00
C LEU A 448 6.85 -2.41 7.52
N VAL A 449 6.73 -1.27 8.20
CA VAL A 449 6.75 -1.20 9.67
C VAL A 449 5.60 -2.02 10.27
N LEU A 450 4.39 -1.92 9.71
CA LEU A 450 3.22 -2.69 10.18
C LEU A 450 3.44 -4.21 10.00
N VAL A 451 4.01 -4.63 8.87
CA VAL A 451 4.32 -6.04 8.58
C VAL A 451 5.39 -6.55 9.53
N LEU A 452 6.45 -5.77 9.74
CA LEU A 452 7.52 -6.12 10.67
C LEU A 452 6.99 -6.31 12.10
N LYS A 453 6.11 -5.43 12.59
CA LYS A 453 5.44 -5.60 13.89
C LYS A 453 4.68 -6.91 13.99
N GLN A 454 3.94 -7.28 12.93
CA GLN A 454 3.23 -8.57 12.91
C GLN A 454 4.20 -9.75 12.92
N ILE A 455 5.30 -9.70 12.17
CA ILE A 455 6.33 -10.76 12.17
C ILE A 455 7.04 -10.87 13.53
N LEU A 456 7.23 -9.75 14.23
CA LEU A 456 7.73 -9.76 15.61
C LEU A 456 6.81 -10.47 16.58
N GLU A 457 5.53 -10.67 16.28
CA GLU A 457 4.59 -11.42 17.13
C GLU A 457 4.57 -12.92 16.79
N LEU A 458 5.11 -13.33 15.64
CA LEU A 458 5.12 -14.72 15.18
C LEU A 458 6.15 -15.62 15.91
N PRO A 459 5.95 -16.95 15.92
CA PRO A 459 7.02 -17.88 16.28
C PRO A 459 8.14 -17.83 15.24
N TRP A 460 9.39 -17.77 15.70
CA TRP A 460 10.55 -17.58 14.83
C TRP A 460 11.12 -18.93 14.36
N ARG A 461 11.37 -19.02 13.05
CA ARG A 461 11.93 -20.18 12.33
C ARG A 461 12.92 -19.69 11.27
N GLU A 462 13.57 -20.60 10.55
CA GLU A 462 14.57 -20.28 9.51
C GLU A 462 14.03 -19.28 8.47
N GLU A 463 12.78 -19.47 8.06
CA GLU A 463 12.07 -18.63 7.09
C GLU A 463 11.85 -17.23 7.66
N THR A 464 11.53 -17.14 8.96
CA THR A 464 11.29 -15.86 9.64
C THR A 464 12.55 -15.03 9.72
N PHE A 465 13.72 -15.65 9.96
CA PHE A 465 14.99 -14.93 10.00
C PHE A 465 15.31 -14.30 8.65
N THR A 466 15.12 -15.05 7.57
CA THR A 466 15.40 -14.60 6.21
C THR A 466 14.46 -13.45 5.80
N VAL A 467 13.16 -13.58 6.05
CA VAL A 467 12.21 -12.50 5.76
C VAL A 467 12.49 -11.25 6.59
N MET A 468 12.77 -11.41 7.89
CA MET A 468 13.13 -10.28 8.75
C MET A 468 14.42 -9.60 8.28
N GLN A 469 15.40 -10.37 7.80
CA GLN A 469 16.65 -9.84 7.28
C GLN A 469 16.43 -9.02 6.00
N SER A 470 15.62 -9.49 5.05
CA SER A 470 15.23 -8.73 3.85
C SER A 470 14.53 -7.42 4.22
N LEU A 471 13.58 -7.46 5.17
CA LEU A 471 12.85 -6.27 5.62
C LEU A 471 13.79 -5.22 6.26
N LEU A 472 14.65 -5.63 7.17
CA LEU A 472 15.60 -4.71 7.81
C LEU A 472 16.65 -4.20 6.82
N GLY A 473 16.98 -4.99 5.79
CA GLY A 473 17.85 -4.60 4.68
C GLY A 473 17.39 -3.33 3.96
N ARG A 474 16.07 -3.09 3.92
CA ARG A 474 15.44 -1.87 3.36
C ARG A 474 15.55 -0.62 4.26
N GLN A 475 16.26 -0.70 5.39
CA GLN A 475 16.42 0.40 6.35
C GLN A 475 15.09 0.92 6.91
N VAL A 476 14.19 -0.01 7.24
CA VAL A 476 12.89 0.32 7.83
C VAL A 476 13.10 0.90 9.24
N GLY A 477 12.61 2.12 9.47
CA GLY A 477 12.70 2.79 10.76
C GLY A 477 11.84 2.09 11.82
N LEU A 478 12.48 1.49 12.82
CA LEU A 478 11.79 0.88 13.96
C LEU A 478 11.67 1.86 15.12
N SER A 479 10.55 1.79 15.84
CA SER A 479 10.45 2.46 17.13
C SER A 479 11.37 1.74 18.13
N PRO A 480 11.91 2.45 19.14
CA PRO A 480 12.83 1.87 20.11
C PRO A 480 12.22 0.69 20.87
N GLU A 481 10.90 0.69 21.09
CA GLU A 481 10.18 -0.42 21.72
C GLU A 481 10.20 -1.68 20.85
N ASN A 482 9.89 -1.54 19.55
CA ASN A 482 9.89 -2.67 18.62
C ASN A 482 11.31 -3.19 18.37
N PHE A 483 12.30 -2.30 18.34
CA PHE A 483 13.71 -2.69 18.26
C PHE A 483 14.16 -3.45 19.51
N SER A 484 13.71 -3.03 20.70
CA SER A 484 14.00 -3.75 21.95
C SER A 484 13.40 -5.16 21.93
N VAL A 485 12.17 -5.32 21.43
CA VAL A 485 11.53 -6.63 21.25
C VAL A 485 12.31 -7.50 20.26
N LEU A 486 12.77 -6.92 19.14
CA LEU A 486 13.59 -7.60 18.15
C LEU A 486 14.87 -8.17 18.79
N VAL A 487 15.63 -7.34 19.52
CA VAL A 487 16.87 -7.77 20.18
C VAL A 487 16.61 -8.85 21.24
N GLN A 488 15.54 -8.69 22.02
CA GLN A 488 15.15 -9.71 23.00
C GLN A 488 14.82 -11.04 22.34
N LYS A 489 14.06 -11.04 21.23
CA LYS A 489 13.77 -12.26 20.47
C LYS A 489 15.03 -12.90 19.92
N LEU A 490 15.91 -12.12 19.29
CA LEU A 490 17.20 -12.62 18.81
C LEU A 490 18.00 -13.30 19.93
N SER A 491 18.09 -12.68 21.10
CA SER A 491 18.82 -13.27 22.24
C SER A 491 18.22 -14.58 22.74
N ARG A 492 16.89 -14.74 22.67
CA ARG A 492 16.19 -15.95 23.11
C ARG A 492 16.37 -17.11 22.12
N GLU A 493 16.32 -16.82 20.82
CA GLU A 493 16.46 -17.84 19.78
C GLU A 493 17.91 -18.32 19.58
N GLY A 494 18.89 -17.61 20.13
CA GLY A 494 20.32 -17.86 19.87
C GLY A 494 20.81 -19.28 20.16
N LEU A 495 20.24 -19.98 21.16
CA LEU A 495 20.59 -21.38 21.43
C LEU A 495 19.98 -22.33 20.39
N ALA A 496 18.70 -22.14 20.04
CA ALA A 496 17.98 -22.99 19.10
C ALA A 496 18.46 -22.80 17.65
N ALA A 497 18.95 -21.60 17.33
CA ALA A 497 19.40 -21.21 15.99
C ALA A 497 20.94 -21.09 15.88
N ALA A 498 21.70 -21.77 16.75
CA ALA A 498 23.17 -21.66 16.80
C ALA A 498 23.86 -21.97 15.46
N ASP A 499 23.35 -22.96 14.73
CA ASP A 499 23.86 -23.42 13.43
C ASP A 499 23.16 -22.76 12.22
N SER A 500 22.16 -21.91 12.46
CA SER A 500 21.37 -21.26 11.40
C SER A 500 22.16 -20.12 10.74
N VAL A 501 22.37 -20.24 9.43
CA VAL A 501 22.99 -19.17 8.62
C VAL A 501 22.01 -18.01 8.45
N GLY A 502 20.70 -18.26 8.34
CA GLY A 502 19.68 -17.20 8.26
C GLY A 502 19.67 -16.32 9.51
N TYR A 503 19.71 -16.94 10.69
CA TYR A 503 19.82 -16.25 11.98
C TYR A 503 21.11 -15.42 12.08
N ALA A 504 22.25 -16.00 11.68
CA ALA A 504 23.53 -15.30 11.71
C ALA A 504 23.56 -14.07 10.76
N LYS A 505 22.94 -14.18 9.57
CA LYS A 505 22.78 -13.07 8.62
C LYS A 505 21.87 -11.97 9.16
N LEU A 506 20.78 -12.34 9.84
CA LEU A 506 19.88 -11.40 10.50
C LEU A 506 20.61 -10.63 11.61
N LEU A 507 21.34 -11.32 12.49
CA LEU A 507 22.18 -10.67 13.51
C LEU A 507 23.16 -9.68 12.89
N LEU A 508 23.81 -10.06 11.77
CA LEU A 508 24.76 -9.20 11.10
C LEU A 508 24.07 -7.96 10.54
N THR A 509 22.89 -8.12 9.96
CA THR A 509 22.08 -7.00 9.45
C THR A 509 21.68 -6.07 10.58
N VAL A 510 21.25 -6.58 11.74
CA VAL A 510 20.92 -5.73 12.90
C VAL A 510 22.14 -4.93 13.37
N VAL A 511 23.30 -5.57 13.53
CA VAL A 511 24.51 -4.92 14.04
C VAL A 511 25.08 -3.89 13.04
N THR A 512 24.88 -4.09 11.74
CA THR A 512 25.46 -3.21 10.70
C THR A 512 24.50 -2.15 10.18
N LYS A 513 23.21 -2.45 10.04
CA LYS A 513 22.20 -1.55 9.45
C LYS A 513 21.36 -0.83 10.51
N CYS A 514 21.27 -1.36 11.72
CA CYS A 514 20.51 -0.75 12.81
C CYS A 514 21.42 -0.21 13.93
N GLN A 515 22.68 0.08 13.61
CA GLN A 515 23.70 0.52 14.57
C GLN A 515 23.24 1.73 15.41
N ASP A 516 22.51 2.67 14.79
CA ASP A 516 22.04 3.91 15.41
C ASP A 516 21.00 3.68 16.52
N GLN A 517 20.36 2.51 16.55
CA GLN A 517 19.31 2.14 17.51
C GLN A 517 19.82 1.22 18.63
N ILE A 518 21.08 0.80 18.58
CA ILE A 518 21.66 -0.15 19.53
C ILE A 518 22.12 0.59 20.80
N THR A 519 21.50 0.26 21.93
CA THR A 519 21.88 0.75 23.26
C THR A 519 22.90 -0.19 23.92
N GLU A 520 23.57 0.26 24.99
CA GLU A 520 24.48 -0.62 25.76
C GLU A 520 23.80 -1.89 26.28
N ALA A 521 22.53 -1.80 26.71
CA ALA A 521 21.76 -2.97 27.12
C ALA A 521 21.55 -3.95 25.95
N HIS A 522 21.27 -3.42 24.74
CA HIS A 522 21.15 -4.24 23.53
C HIS A 522 22.48 -4.92 23.17
N LYS A 523 23.62 -4.24 23.34
CA LYS A 523 24.95 -4.82 23.06
C LYS A 523 25.23 -6.06 23.90
N VAL A 524 24.88 -6.04 25.20
CA VAL A 524 25.06 -7.20 26.08
C VAL A 524 24.22 -8.39 25.59
N CYS A 525 22.94 -8.17 25.28
CA CYS A 525 22.07 -9.22 24.75
C CYS A 525 22.58 -9.79 23.41
N LEU A 526 23.02 -8.92 22.50
CA LEU A 526 23.58 -9.33 21.21
C LEU A 526 24.92 -10.06 21.36
N ALA A 527 25.77 -9.66 22.32
CA ALA A 527 27.04 -10.34 22.61
C ALA A 527 26.79 -11.80 23.00
N SER A 528 25.88 -12.04 23.95
CA SER A 528 25.49 -13.39 24.38
C SER A 528 24.94 -14.21 23.21
N ALA A 529 24.09 -13.59 22.37
CA ALA A 529 23.53 -14.23 21.19
C ALA A 529 24.59 -14.62 20.14
N ILE A 530 25.61 -13.78 19.95
CA ILE A 530 26.73 -14.01 19.02
C ILE A 530 27.70 -15.07 19.54
N GLU A 531 27.91 -15.16 20.86
CA GLU A 531 28.76 -16.20 21.47
C GLU A 531 28.22 -17.61 21.24
N LEU A 532 26.90 -17.76 21.26
CA LEU A 532 26.19 -19.02 20.99
C LEU A 532 26.20 -19.40 19.50
N ASN A 533 26.55 -18.48 18.59
CA ASN A 533 26.58 -18.76 17.16
C ASN A 533 27.76 -19.69 16.79
N ALA A 534 27.45 -20.78 16.10
CA ALA A 534 28.42 -21.78 15.65
C ALA A 534 28.74 -21.68 14.15
N THR A 535 28.12 -20.75 13.43
CA THR A 535 28.34 -20.56 11.98
C THR A 535 29.66 -19.85 11.66
N PHE A 536 30.05 -19.89 10.38
CA PHE A 536 31.22 -19.16 9.87
C PHE A 536 31.12 -17.63 10.06
N LEU A 537 29.91 -17.09 10.27
CA LEU A 537 29.67 -15.66 10.48
C LEU A 537 29.98 -15.17 11.90
N ARG A 538 30.32 -16.06 12.85
CA ARG A 538 30.68 -15.69 14.23
C ARG A 538 31.79 -14.62 14.29
N LYS A 539 32.87 -14.79 13.52
CA LYS A 539 33.99 -13.83 13.49
C LYS A 539 33.55 -12.45 12.92
N PRO A 540 32.88 -12.38 11.76
CA PRO A 540 32.26 -11.15 11.26
C PRO A 540 31.34 -10.46 12.28
N LEU A 541 30.47 -11.22 12.95
CA LEU A 541 29.55 -10.69 13.96
C LEU A 541 30.28 -10.07 15.16
N GLN A 542 31.30 -10.76 15.69
CA GLN A 542 32.13 -10.21 16.76
C GLN A 542 32.88 -8.94 16.33
N ALA A 543 33.39 -8.91 15.09
CA ALA A 543 34.05 -7.73 14.55
C ALA A 543 33.08 -6.55 14.39
N ALA A 544 31.88 -6.80 13.88
CA ALA A 544 30.84 -5.78 13.72
C ALA A 544 30.38 -5.23 15.07
N LEU A 545 30.18 -6.08 16.08
CA LEU A 545 29.80 -5.65 17.43
C LEU A 545 30.87 -4.77 18.09
N ARG A 546 32.16 -5.09 17.91
CA ARG A 546 33.28 -4.28 18.44
C ARG A 546 33.32 -2.88 17.81
N ARG A 547 32.91 -2.72 16.56
CA ARG A 547 32.84 -1.40 15.90
C ARG A 547 31.76 -0.50 16.49
N LEU A 548 30.77 -1.07 17.18
CA LEU A 548 29.76 -0.29 17.91
C LEU A 548 30.28 0.23 19.26
N THR A 549 31.41 -0.28 19.74
CA THR A 549 32.03 0.12 21.03
C THR A 549 33.17 1.12 20.87
N SER A 550 33.60 1.40 19.64
CA SER A 550 34.52 2.48 19.27
C SER A 550 33.74 3.71 18.86
#